data_AF-A0A7S8MXD6-F1
#
_entry.id   AF-A0A7S8MXD6-F1
#
_cell.length_a   1.000
_cell.length_b   1.000
_cell.length_c   1.000
_cell.angle_alpha   90.00
_cell.angle_beta   90.00
_cell.angle_gamma   90.00
#
_symmetry.space_group_name_H-M   'P 1'
#
loop_
_entity.id
_entity.type
_entity.pdbx_description
1 polymer ?
#
loop_
_entity_poly.entity_id
_entity_poly.type
_entity_poly.pdbx_seq_one_letter_code
_entity_poly.pdbx_strand_id
1 'polypeptide(L)' 'MVQPPGRLIGAPGGTYGDDVVDTNLWIKPPGESDGTCNGGPIAGAWWPAAAVELTRNVTLP' A
#
# COMPACT_ATOMS: atom_id res chain seq x y z
N MET A 1 13.77 -4.12 -0.08
CA MET A 1 13.07 -4.03 1.23
C MET A 1 12.11 -5.20 1.34
N VAL A 2 11.54 -5.49 2.53
CA VAL A 2 10.64 -6.65 2.74
C VAL A 2 9.18 -6.25 2.52
N GLN A 3 8.40 -7.10 1.85
CA GLN A 3 6.92 -6.99 1.78
C GLN A 3 6.28 -7.91 2.83
N PRO A 4 5.91 -7.40 4.01
CA PRO A 4 5.32 -8.23 5.07
C PRO A 4 3.93 -8.73 4.67
N PRO A 5 3.61 -10.01 4.91
CA PRO A 5 2.31 -10.58 4.58
C PRO A 5 1.19 -10.02 5.47
N GLY A 6 -0.06 -10.14 5.01
CA GLY A 6 -1.25 -9.81 5.80
C GLY A 6 -1.52 -8.31 5.98
N ARG A 7 -0.75 -7.43 5.35
CA ARG A 7 -1.03 -5.99 5.32
C ARG A 7 -2.22 -5.68 4.43
N LEU A 8 -2.94 -4.63 4.78
CA LEU A 8 -4.03 -4.08 4.00
C LEU A 8 -3.76 -2.60 3.75
N ILE A 9 -4.44 -2.06 2.75
CA ILE A 9 -4.43 -0.64 2.44
C ILE A 9 -4.97 0.18 3.62
N GLY A 10 -4.37 1.35 3.85
CA GLY A 10 -4.72 2.22 4.97
C GLY A 10 -5.99 3.03 4.71
N ALA A 11 -6.30 3.97 5.61
CA ALA A 11 -7.40 4.92 5.40
C ALA A 11 -7.11 5.81 4.16
N PRO A 12 -8.14 6.21 3.39
CA PRO A 12 -7.98 7.15 2.28
C PRO A 12 -7.25 8.43 2.69
N GLY A 13 -6.56 9.07 1.75
CA GLY A 13 -5.92 10.37 2.01
C GLY A 13 -6.97 11.43 2.38
N GLY A 14 -6.62 12.35 3.28
CA GLY A 14 -7.56 13.38 3.75
C GLY A 14 -8.48 12.95 4.90
N THR A 15 -8.32 11.74 5.46
CA THR A 15 -9.18 11.23 6.55
C THR A 15 -8.65 11.53 7.95
N TYR A 16 -7.40 12.00 8.04
CA TYR A 16 -6.76 12.45 9.28
C TYR A 16 -6.34 13.91 9.16
N GLY A 17 -6.29 14.62 10.30
CA GLY A 17 -5.76 15.98 10.42
C GLY A 17 -6.03 16.59 11.80
N ASP A 18 -5.05 17.30 12.36
CA ASP A 18 -5.13 18.04 13.64
C ASP A 18 -4.21 19.29 13.62
N ASP A 19 -3.88 19.85 14.80
CA ASP A 19 -3.02 21.05 14.91
C ASP A 19 -1.52 20.77 14.69
N VAL A 20 -1.13 19.50 14.58
CA VAL A 20 0.25 19.04 14.35
C VAL A 20 0.39 18.33 13.00
N VAL A 21 -0.61 17.56 12.58
CA VAL A 21 -0.61 16.77 11.35
C VAL A 21 -1.62 17.36 10.37
N ASP A 22 -1.13 17.88 9.24
CA ASP A 22 -2.00 18.45 8.21
C ASP A 22 -2.96 17.40 7.63
N THR A 23 -2.42 16.25 7.20
CA THR A 23 -3.22 15.14 6.70
C THR A 23 -2.44 13.82 6.56
N ASN A 24 -3.15 12.70 6.39
CA ASN A 24 -2.56 11.44 5.95
C ASN A 24 -2.52 11.34 4.42
N LEU A 25 -1.43 10.78 3.89
CA LEU A 25 -1.23 10.55 2.47
C LEU A 25 -0.78 9.10 2.22
N TRP A 26 -1.16 8.54 1.07
CA TRP A 26 -0.51 7.35 0.54
C TRP A 26 0.68 7.79 -0.30
N ILE A 27 1.87 7.70 0.27
CA ILE A 27 3.11 8.09 -0.40
C ILE A 27 3.56 6.99 -1.38
N LYS A 28 3.47 5.73 -0.97
CA LYS A 28 3.85 4.57 -1.78
C LYS A 28 2.61 4.04 -2.52
N PRO A 29 2.65 3.90 -3.86
CA PRO A 29 1.54 3.30 -4.58
C PRO A 29 1.34 1.83 -4.18
N PRO A 30 0.15 1.44 -3.69
CA PRO A 30 -0.14 0.06 -3.34
C PRO A 30 -0.13 -0.82 -4.60
N GLY A 31 0.68 -1.87 -4.58
CA GLY A 31 0.87 -2.79 -5.72
C GLY A 31 2.22 -2.64 -6.44
N GLU A 32 2.97 -1.57 -6.20
CA GLU A 32 4.38 -1.55 -6.59
C GLU A 32 5.22 -2.42 -5.66
N SER A 33 6.10 -3.25 -6.22
CA SER A 33 6.99 -4.08 -5.42
C SER A 33 8.02 -3.25 -4.64
N ASP A 34 8.35 -3.71 -3.43
CA ASP A 34 9.45 -3.19 -2.61
C ASP A 34 10.79 -3.93 -2.85
N GLY A 35 10.81 -4.88 -3.79
CA GLY A 35 11.96 -5.68 -4.17
C GLY A 35 11.68 -7.17 -4.27
N THR A 36 12.71 -7.94 -4.62
CA THR A 36 12.61 -9.37 -4.95
C THR A 36 12.41 -10.31 -3.77
N CYS A 37 12.24 -9.76 -2.56
CA CYS A 37 11.90 -10.56 -1.39
C CYS A 37 10.50 -11.21 -1.55
N ASN A 38 10.27 -12.33 -0.87
CA ASN A 38 8.96 -12.99 -0.81
C ASN A 38 8.34 -13.29 -2.20
N GLY A 39 9.17 -13.48 -3.24
CA GLY A 39 8.73 -13.78 -4.59
C GLY A 39 8.25 -12.58 -5.41
N GLY A 40 8.45 -11.35 -4.91
CA GLY A 40 8.11 -10.12 -5.64
C GLY A 40 9.04 -9.85 -6.83
N PRO A 41 8.63 -8.99 -7.78
CA PRO A 41 9.50 -8.50 -8.85
C PRO A 41 10.48 -7.44 -8.30
N ILE A 42 11.34 -6.88 -9.17
CA ILE A 42 12.25 -5.78 -8.81
C ILE A 42 11.47 -4.59 -8.21
N ALA A 43 12.14 -3.81 -7.35
CA ALA A 43 11.50 -2.67 -6.70
C ALA A 43 10.96 -1.66 -7.74
N GLY A 44 9.76 -1.14 -7.49
CA GLY A 44 9.05 -0.22 -8.38
C GLY A 44 8.30 -0.91 -9.54
N ALA A 45 8.54 -2.20 -9.80
CA ALA A 45 7.73 -2.93 -10.78
C ALA A 45 6.32 -3.18 -10.23
N TRP A 46 5.33 -3.12 -11.11
CA TRP A 46 3.94 -3.46 -10.77
C TRP A 46 3.81 -4.93 -10.42
N TRP A 47 3.15 -5.23 -9.30
CA TRP A 47 2.90 -6.58 -8.81
C TRP A 47 1.40 -6.80 -8.55
N PRO A 48 0.65 -7.34 -9.53
CA PRO A 48 -0.81 -7.49 -9.43
C PRO A 48 -1.28 -8.30 -8.21
N ALA A 49 -0.57 -9.37 -7.86
CA ALA A 49 -0.95 -10.22 -6.72
C ALA A 49 -0.85 -9.44 -5.40
N ALA A 50 0.22 -8.66 -5.20
CA ALA A 50 0.34 -7.82 -4.01
C ALA A 50 -0.73 -6.72 -3.97
N ALA A 51 -1.10 -6.15 -5.12
CA ALA A 51 -2.17 -5.16 -5.20
C ALA A 51 -3.52 -5.75 -4.73
N VAL A 52 -3.88 -6.95 -5.20
CA VAL A 52 -5.10 -7.66 -4.78
C VAL A 52 -5.08 -7.96 -3.29
N GLU A 53 -3.96 -8.46 -2.76
CA GLU A 53 -3.84 -8.76 -1.33
C GLU A 53 -4.00 -7.51 -0.45
N LEU A 54 -3.43 -6.37 -0.86
CA LEU A 54 -3.55 -5.11 -0.14
C LEU A 54 -4.99 -4.57 -0.14
N THR A 55 -5.76 -4.81 -1.20
CA THR A 55 -7.10 -4.24 -1.37
C THR A 55 -8.24 -5.22 -1.12
N ARG A 56 -7.96 -6.46 -0.71
CA ARG A 56 -8.97 -7.54 -0.55
C ARG A 56 -10.17 -7.21 0.36
N ASN A 57 -10.06 -6.19 1.21
CA ASN A 57 -11.12 -5.73 2.11
C ASN A 57 -11.65 -4.32 1.78
N VAL A 58 -11.34 -3.80 0.60
CA VAL A 58 -11.81 -2.50 0.14
C VAL A 58 -12.78 -2.69 -1.01
N THR A 59 -14.02 -2.28 -0.78
CA THR A 59 -15.00 -2.07 -1.84
C THR A 59 -14.98 -0.58 -2.17
N LEU A 60 -14.71 -0.23 -3.43
CA LEU A 60 -14.96 1.12 -3.88
C LEU A 60 -16.50 1.35 -3.87
N PRO A 61 -16.97 2.53 -3.48
CA PRO A 61 -18.39 2.87 -3.57
C PRO A 61 -18.91 2.77 -5.01
#